data_AF-W6Q7Y4-F1
#
_entry.id   AF-W6Q7Y4-F1
#
_cell.length_a   1.000
_cell.length_b   1.000
_cell.length_c   1.000
_cell.angle_alpha   90.00
_cell.angle_beta   90.00
_cell.angle_gamma   90.00
#
_symmetry.space_group_name_H-M   'P 1'
#
loop_
_entity.id
_entity.type
_entity.pdbx_description
1 polymer ?
#
loop_
_entity_poly.entity_id
_entity_poly.type
_entity_poly.pdbx_seq_one_letter_code
_entity_poly.pdbx_strand_id
1 'polypeptide(L)'
;MPPKRPPRPKKTRPWTKWTGSELTDPAKLSRGWHMNEDDLEIDQMRFPGSEELSWDTIQRVHQLEAMETELASAGDEYDRLPNIEAILEAYKSGKLDWYTGLVTYWSKGSRICQPRPFDWDEFEAISSHYEDHKGLWTEGLNISENDVSYGAITAGPCRIYTKLTRLTLALRLPGVPKMSIYQGDLKMLLGPFGGTIGPQIPVICMSTSQTCNGPVTRQFIEIEVTILDQGRQRMTAWTRTTCCLNPGSWKYKSIPRLDGPIVHDLLYVASAPDN
;
A
#
# COMPACT_ATOMS: atom_id res chain seq x y z
N MET A 1 -35.02 -8.50 9.55
CA MET A 1 -34.86 -7.13 9.01
C MET A 1 -33.63 -6.51 9.66
N PRO A 2 -32.65 -6.03 8.88
CA PRO A 2 -31.48 -5.36 9.46
C PRO A 2 -31.87 -4.04 10.15
N PRO A 3 -31.22 -3.65 11.25
CA PRO A 3 -31.51 -2.41 11.96
C PRO A 3 -31.20 -1.19 11.07
N LYS A 4 -32.12 -0.22 11.03
CA LYS A 4 -31.92 1.05 10.32
C LYS A 4 -30.76 1.81 10.95
N ARG A 5 -29.76 2.19 10.14
CA ARG A 5 -28.68 3.08 10.56
C ARG A 5 -29.26 4.41 11.07
N PRO A 6 -28.76 4.96 12.20
CA PRO A 6 -29.19 6.25 12.69
C PRO A 6 -28.82 7.37 11.68
N PRO A 7 -29.62 8.45 11.61
CA PRO A 7 -29.34 9.57 10.73
C PRO A 7 -28.04 10.25 11.13
N ARG A 8 -27.12 10.46 10.17
CA ARG A 8 -25.89 11.23 10.41
C ARG A 8 -26.24 12.67 10.81
N PRO A 9 -25.58 13.25 11.82
CA PRO A 9 -25.77 14.65 12.18
C PRO A 9 -25.41 15.55 10.99
N LYS A 10 -26.25 16.56 10.74
CA LYS A 10 -25.98 17.56 9.71
C LYS A 10 -24.79 18.40 10.16
N LYS A 11 -23.63 18.22 9.52
CA LYS A 11 -22.49 19.12 9.68
C LYS A 11 -22.88 20.50 9.12
N THR A 12 -23.08 21.47 10.01
CA THR A 12 -23.13 22.88 9.64
C THR A 12 -21.75 23.26 9.13
N ARG A 13 -21.63 23.49 7.82
CA ARG A 13 -20.42 24.13 7.29
C ARG A 13 -20.47 25.58 7.72
N PRO A 14 -19.46 26.12 8.41
CA PRO A 14 -19.49 27.52 8.85
C PRO A 14 -19.36 28.53 7.69
N TRP A 15 -19.29 28.08 6.44
CA TRP A 15 -19.11 28.96 5.27
C TRP A 15 -20.14 28.73 4.15
N THR A 16 -20.41 29.82 3.43
CA THR A 16 -21.28 29.88 2.25
C THR A 16 -20.67 29.14 1.07
N LYS A 17 -21.50 28.51 0.23
CA LYS A 17 -21.07 27.76 -0.95
C LYS A 17 -20.37 28.71 -1.95
N TRP A 18 -19.11 28.42 -2.30
CA TRP A 18 -18.30 29.24 -3.20
C TRP A 18 -18.90 29.30 -4.62
N THR A 19 -18.95 30.50 -5.22
CA THR A 19 -19.53 30.77 -6.56
C THR A 19 -18.56 31.44 -7.55
N GLY A 20 -17.28 31.60 -7.19
CA GLY A 20 -16.29 32.32 -8.00
C GLY A 20 -15.52 31.48 -9.02
N SER A 21 -15.09 32.10 -10.12
CA SER A 21 -14.21 31.54 -11.14
C SER A 21 -12.73 31.72 -10.82
N GLU A 22 -11.97 30.63 -11.01
CA GLU A 22 -10.50 30.46 -10.99
C GLU A 22 -9.72 30.86 -9.72
N LEU A 23 -9.10 29.84 -9.13
CA LEU A 23 -8.42 29.83 -7.83
C LEU A 23 -6.90 29.87 -8.04
N THR A 24 -6.37 30.98 -8.56
CA THR A 24 -4.91 31.13 -8.82
C THR A 24 -4.28 32.32 -8.10
N ASP A 25 -5.07 33.14 -7.41
CA ASP A 25 -4.57 34.28 -6.66
C ASP A 25 -4.65 34.00 -5.14
N PRO A 26 -3.51 33.73 -4.47
CA PRO A 26 -3.50 33.47 -3.02
C PRO A 26 -4.01 34.66 -2.20
N ALA A 27 -4.01 35.89 -2.73
CA ALA A 27 -4.57 37.06 -2.05
C ALA A 27 -6.12 37.06 -2.03
N LYS A 28 -6.76 36.19 -2.83
CA LYS A 28 -8.22 36.04 -2.88
C LYS A 28 -8.74 34.88 -2.02
N LEU A 29 -7.85 34.18 -1.30
CA LEU A 29 -8.28 33.17 -0.34
C LEU A 29 -9.08 33.82 0.78
N SER A 30 -10.18 33.17 1.16
CA SER A 30 -11.01 33.61 2.28
C SER A 30 -10.17 33.76 3.54
N ARG A 31 -10.42 34.82 4.33
CA ARG A 31 -9.76 35.05 5.62
C ARG A 31 -9.89 33.79 6.50
N GLY A 32 -8.79 33.11 6.78
CA GLY A 32 -8.75 31.83 7.51
C GLY A 32 -8.21 30.64 6.70
N TRP A 33 -8.17 30.72 5.37
CA TRP A 33 -7.50 29.73 4.54
C TRP A 33 -5.99 29.98 4.59
N HIS A 34 -5.27 29.15 5.34
CA HIS A 34 -3.82 29.03 5.24
C HIS A 34 -3.48 27.59 4.84
N MET A 35 -2.44 27.39 4.02
CA MET A 35 -1.97 26.04 3.66
C MET A 35 -1.46 25.22 4.87
N ASN A 36 -1.46 25.81 6.07
CA ASN A 36 -1.03 25.20 7.32
C ASN A 36 -2.23 24.77 8.19
N GLU A 37 -3.42 24.52 7.62
CA GLU A 37 -4.46 23.85 8.41
C GLU A 37 -3.92 22.45 8.69
N ASP A 38 -3.64 22.15 9.96
CA ASP A 38 -3.15 20.84 10.36
C ASP A 38 -4.18 19.79 9.92
N ASP A 39 -3.80 18.96 8.96
CA ASP A 39 -4.60 17.86 8.44
C ASP A 39 -4.92 16.90 9.60
N LEU A 40 -6.09 17.08 10.22
CA LEU A 40 -6.51 16.46 11.49
C LEU A 40 -5.58 16.86 12.65
N GLU A 41 -6.14 17.47 13.69
CA GLU A 41 -5.39 17.71 14.93
C GLU A 41 -4.80 16.37 15.40
N ILE A 42 -3.48 16.30 15.54
CA ILE A 42 -2.72 15.11 15.97
C ILE A 42 -3.34 14.48 17.22
N ASP A 43 -3.90 15.31 18.10
CA ASP A 43 -4.59 14.90 19.32
C ASP A 43 -5.85 14.07 19.08
N GLN A 44 -6.49 14.17 17.92
CA GLN A 44 -7.65 13.36 17.54
C GLN A 44 -7.28 11.92 17.17
N MET A 45 -6.01 11.65 16.85
CA MET A 45 -5.53 10.28 16.57
C MET A 45 -5.05 9.56 17.83
N ARG A 46 -4.78 10.26 18.94
CA ARG A 46 -4.41 9.58 20.18
C ARG A 46 -5.60 8.82 20.76
N PHE A 47 -5.34 7.63 21.28
CA PHE A 47 -6.30 6.82 22.04
C PHE A 47 -5.88 6.75 23.51
N PRO A 48 -6.82 6.46 24.46
CA PRO A 48 -6.47 6.36 25.87
C PRO A 48 -5.34 5.35 26.12
N GLY A 49 -4.27 5.75 26.82
CA GLY A 49 -3.08 4.91 27.03
C GLY A 49 -2.00 5.03 25.96
N SER A 50 -2.18 5.89 24.95
CA SER A 50 -1.17 6.11 23.89
C SER A 50 -0.15 7.21 24.22
N GLU A 51 -0.17 7.79 25.43
CA GLU A 51 0.64 8.95 25.79
C GLU A 51 2.14 8.70 25.61
N GLU A 52 2.59 7.48 25.90
CA GLU A 52 3.97 7.03 25.80
C GLU A 52 4.33 6.42 24.43
N LEU A 53 3.35 6.21 23.54
CA LEU A 53 3.58 5.60 22.24
C LEU A 53 4.12 6.63 21.24
N SER A 54 5.02 6.15 20.36
CA SER A 54 5.50 6.93 19.22
C SER A 54 4.37 7.22 18.23
N TRP A 55 4.51 8.30 17.46
CA TRP A 55 3.49 8.69 16.50
C TRP A 55 3.32 7.66 15.37
N ASP A 56 4.43 7.06 14.93
CA ASP A 56 4.42 5.95 13.96
C ASP A 56 3.62 4.76 14.49
N THR A 57 3.79 4.41 15.77
CA THR A 57 3.01 3.36 16.42
C THR A 57 1.52 3.71 16.46
N ILE A 58 1.16 4.95 16.78
CA ILE A 58 -0.24 5.40 16.80
C ILE A 58 -0.86 5.31 15.41
N GLN A 59 -0.18 5.82 14.38
CA GLN A 59 -0.64 5.74 13.00
C GLN A 59 -0.82 4.28 12.57
N ARG A 60 0.14 3.42 12.91
CA ARG A 60 0.06 2.00 12.59
C ARG A 60 -1.11 1.30 13.28
N VAL A 61 -1.40 1.63 14.54
CA VAL A 61 -2.56 1.09 15.25
C VAL A 61 -3.87 1.43 14.53
N HIS A 62 -4.06 2.67 14.08
CA HIS A 62 -5.26 3.05 13.30
C HIS A 62 -5.40 2.26 12.00
N GLN A 63 -4.29 2.01 11.31
CA GLN A 63 -4.30 1.19 10.08
C GLN A 63 -4.70 -0.24 10.38
N LEU A 64 -4.15 -0.82 11.44
CA LEU A 64 -4.47 -2.18 11.85
C LEU A 64 -5.95 -2.30 12.26
N GLU A 65 -6.52 -1.32 12.96
CA GLU A 65 -7.96 -1.28 13.28
C GLU A 65 -8.83 -1.16 12.01
N ALA A 66 -8.38 -0.40 11.02
CA ALA A 66 -9.07 -0.32 9.73
C ALA A 66 -9.01 -1.65 8.96
N MET A 67 -7.85 -2.31 8.95
CA MET A 67 -7.68 -3.64 8.34
C MET A 67 -8.50 -4.71 9.06
N GLU A 68 -8.52 -4.70 10.39
CA GLU A 68 -9.36 -5.56 11.23
C GLU A 68 -10.84 -5.42 10.85
N THR A 69 -11.33 -4.17 10.76
CA THR A 69 -12.71 -3.87 10.36
C THR A 69 -13.02 -4.37 8.94
N GLU A 70 -12.09 -4.18 8.00
CA GLU A 70 -12.24 -4.64 6.62
C GLU A 70 -12.33 -6.16 6.54
N LEU A 71 -11.39 -6.88 7.17
CA LEU A 71 -11.33 -8.34 7.18
C LEU A 71 -12.53 -8.96 7.90
N ALA A 72 -12.95 -8.39 9.03
CA ALA A 72 -14.16 -8.83 9.75
C ALA A 72 -15.43 -8.69 8.88
N SER A 73 -15.47 -7.72 7.96
CA SER A 73 -16.61 -7.50 7.08
C SER A 73 -16.58 -8.31 5.78
N ALA A 74 -15.40 -8.50 5.19
CA ALA A 74 -15.20 -9.16 3.90
C ALA A 74 -14.95 -10.68 4.03
N GLY A 75 -14.60 -11.14 5.23
CA GLY A 75 -14.12 -12.50 5.49
C GLY A 75 -12.60 -12.57 5.47
N ASP A 76 -12.05 -13.41 6.35
CA ASP A 76 -10.62 -13.58 6.54
C ASP A 76 -10.11 -14.87 5.88
N GLU A 77 -10.07 -14.89 4.55
CA GLU A 77 -9.69 -16.09 3.76
C GLU A 77 -8.29 -16.65 4.11
N TYR A 78 -7.43 -15.79 4.66
CA TYR A 78 -6.02 -16.07 4.93
C TYR A 78 -5.70 -16.13 6.43
N ASP A 79 -6.70 -16.20 7.32
CA ASP A 79 -6.53 -16.31 8.77
C ASP A 79 -5.57 -15.25 9.36
N ARG A 80 -5.69 -13.99 8.91
CA ARG A 80 -4.85 -12.86 9.32
C ARG A 80 -5.40 -12.12 10.53
N LEU A 81 -6.69 -12.20 10.79
CA LEU A 81 -7.37 -11.50 11.88
C LEU A 81 -6.73 -11.81 13.24
N PRO A 82 -6.41 -13.09 13.59
CA PRO A 82 -5.75 -13.38 14.87
C PRO A 82 -4.40 -12.68 15.04
N ASN A 83 -3.63 -12.53 13.95
CA ASN A 83 -2.36 -11.80 14.00
C ASN A 83 -2.57 -10.30 14.20
N ILE A 84 -3.54 -9.70 13.49
CA ILE A 84 -3.84 -8.28 13.62
C ILE A 84 -4.30 -7.95 15.04
N GLU A 85 -5.18 -8.77 15.62
CA GLU A 85 -5.63 -8.63 17.00
C GLU A 85 -4.46 -8.71 17.99
N ALA A 86 -3.57 -9.70 17.82
CA ALA A 86 -2.41 -9.87 18.70
C ALA A 86 -1.38 -8.73 18.56
N ILE A 87 -1.18 -8.20 17.35
CA ILE A 87 -0.30 -7.05 17.09
C ILE A 87 -0.90 -5.78 17.70
N LEU A 88 -2.21 -5.56 17.53
CA LEU A 88 -2.94 -4.45 18.15
C LEU A 88 -2.79 -4.47 19.68
N GLU A 89 -2.98 -5.64 20.31
CA GLU A 89 -2.76 -5.80 21.74
C GLU A 89 -1.31 -5.48 22.13
N ALA A 90 -0.34 -5.96 21.36
CA ALA A 90 1.08 -5.73 21.64
C ALA A 90 1.47 -4.25 21.57
N TYR A 91 0.99 -3.50 20.57
CA TYR A 91 1.20 -2.05 20.50
C TYR A 91 0.46 -1.30 21.61
N LYS A 92 -0.84 -1.59 21.82
CA LYS A 92 -1.66 -0.91 22.84
C LYS A 92 -1.16 -1.16 24.26
N SER A 93 -0.50 -2.30 24.51
CA SER A 93 0.10 -2.63 25.80
C SER A 93 1.56 -2.16 25.95
N GLY A 94 2.15 -1.55 24.92
CA GLY A 94 3.57 -1.14 24.92
C GLY A 94 4.57 -2.30 24.87
N LYS A 95 4.12 -3.53 24.62
CA LYS A 95 5.00 -4.72 24.45
C LYS A 95 5.67 -4.77 23.08
N LEU A 96 5.19 -3.98 22.14
CA LEU A 96 5.73 -3.77 20.81
C LEU A 96 5.76 -2.27 20.54
N ASP A 97 6.84 -1.81 19.91
CA ASP A 97 6.98 -0.44 19.42
C ASP A 97 7.49 -0.49 17.98
N TRP A 98 7.27 0.58 17.23
CA TRP A 98 7.64 0.67 15.83
C TRP A 98 9.11 1.09 15.69
N TYR A 99 9.94 0.18 15.19
CA TYR A 99 11.35 0.45 14.91
C TYR A 99 11.62 0.39 13.41
N THR A 100 12.02 1.51 12.84
CA THR A 100 12.34 1.59 11.41
C THR A 100 13.44 0.59 11.04
N GLY A 101 13.15 -0.26 10.05
CA GLY A 101 14.07 -1.27 9.53
C GLY A 101 14.07 -2.60 10.30
N LEU A 102 13.29 -2.72 11.37
CA LEU A 102 13.10 -3.98 12.09
C LEU A 102 11.71 -4.56 11.83
N VAL A 103 11.64 -5.88 11.82
CA VAL A 103 10.41 -6.64 11.62
C VAL A 103 10.15 -7.61 12.76
N THR A 104 8.89 -7.97 12.93
CA THR A 104 8.47 -9.10 13.77
C THR A 104 7.58 -10.04 12.95
N TYR A 105 7.83 -11.34 13.08
CA TYR A 105 7.02 -12.38 12.46
C TYR A 105 5.94 -12.85 13.42
N TRP A 106 4.73 -13.06 12.89
CA TRP A 106 3.55 -13.47 13.64
C TRP A 106 2.86 -14.61 12.91
N SER A 107 2.38 -15.59 13.66
CA SER A 107 1.50 -16.63 13.13
C SER A 107 0.46 -17.05 14.14
N LYS A 108 -0.79 -17.22 13.68
CA LYS A 108 -1.94 -17.68 14.48
C LYS A 108 -2.08 -16.91 15.80
N GLY A 109 -1.91 -15.58 15.76
CA GLY A 109 -2.02 -14.69 16.91
C GLY A 109 -0.84 -14.73 17.89
N SER A 110 0.28 -15.35 17.51
CA SER A 110 1.48 -15.44 18.35
C SER A 110 2.69 -14.81 17.69
N ARG A 111 3.47 -14.05 18.48
CA ARG A 111 4.75 -13.49 18.03
C ARG A 111 5.81 -14.59 17.98
N ILE A 112 6.39 -14.81 16.80
CA ILE A 112 7.42 -15.83 16.56
C ILE A 112 8.80 -15.32 16.98
N CYS A 113 9.06 -14.03 16.79
CA CYS A 113 10.37 -13.44 17.03
C CYS A 113 10.35 -12.05 17.70
N GLN A 114 11.44 -11.71 18.37
CA GLN A 114 11.73 -10.32 18.74
C GLN A 114 12.04 -9.47 17.50
N PRO A 115 11.90 -8.12 17.58
CA PRO A 115 12.26 -7.21 16.50
C PRO A 115 13.69 -7.44 16.00
N ARG A 116 13.85 -7.61 14.69
CA ARG A 116 15.14 -7.88 14.05
C ARG A 116 15.15 -7.38 12.59
N PRO A 117 16.32 -7.17 11.95
CA PRO A 117 16.35 -6.87 10.52
C PRO A 117 15.63 -7.93 9.71
N PHE A 118 14.95 -7.52 8.65
CA PHE A 118 14.29 -8.46 7.75
C PHE A 118 15.34 -9.25 6.94
N ASP A 119 15.19 -10.57 6.94
CA ASP A 119 16.00 -11.49 6.16
C ASP A 119 15.09 -12.47 5.39
N TRP A 120 15.39 -12.67 4.11
CA TRP A 120 14.56 -13.48 3.22
C TRP A 120 14.67 -14.97 3.51
N ASP A 121 15.89 -15.44 3.76
CA ASP A 121 16.12 -16.86 4.03
C ASP A 121 15.46 -17.25 5.36
N GLU A 122 15.49 -16.35 6.36
CA GLU A 122 14.72 -16.50 7.58
C GLU A 122 13.21 -16.54 7.32
N PHE A 123 12.67 -15.61 6.53
CA PHE A 123 11.24 -15.59 6.22
C PHE A 123 10.79 -16.87 5.50
N GLU A 124 11.55 -17.35 4.51
CA GLU A 124 11.27 -18.60 3.80
C GLU A 124 11.33 -19.81 4.75
N ALA A 125 12.32 -19.85 5.64
CA ALA A 125 12.46 -20.92 6.63
C ALA A 125 11.27 -20.92 7.61
N ILE A 126 10.84 -19.75 8.10
CA ILE A 126 9.65 -19.61 8.94
C ILE A 126 8.39 -20.02 8.15
N SER A 127 8.21 -19.51 6.94
CA SER A 127 7.05 -19.84 6.11
C SER A 127 6.97 -21.34 5.81
N SER A 128 8.12 -22.01 5.64
CA SER A 128 8.18 -23.45 5.44
C SER A 128 7.86 -24.22 6.73
N HIS A 129 8.36 -23.74 7.88
CA HIS A 129 8.17 -24.40 9.17
C HIS A 129 6.71 -24.38 9.63
N TYR A 130 6.01 -23.27 9.41
CA TYR A 130 4.63 -23.13 9.86
C TYR A 130 3.61 -23.79 8.91
N GLU A 131 4.06 -24.34 7.76
CA GLU A 131 3.35 -25.14 6.72
C GLU A 131 2.00 -24.62 6.21
N ASP A 132 1.50 -23.54 6.80
CA ASP A 132 0.34 -22.80 6.40
C ASP A 132 0.84 -21.53 5.73
N HIS A 133 0.73 -21.46 4.40
CA HIS A 133 0.84 -20.20 3.65
C HIS A 133 -0.24 -19.17 4.07
N LYS A 134 -1.13 -19.56 4.99
CA LYS A 134 -2.17 -18.77 5.63
C LYS A 134 -1.75 -18.39 7.04
N GLY A 135 -2.07 -17.17 7.44
CA GLY A 135 -1.87 -16.71 8.79
C GLY A 135 -0.42 -16.46 9.19
N LEU A 136 0.54 -16.38 8.26
CA LEU A 136 1.84 -15.76 8.51
C LEU A 136 1.75 -14.25 8.25
N TRP A 137 2.33 -13.44 9.13
CA TRP A 137 2.37 -11.98 9.00
C TRP A 137 3.75 -11.44 9.37
N THR A 138 4.22 -10.48 8.58
CA THR A 138 5.44 -9.72 8.89
C THR A 138 5.07 -8.28 9.23
N GLU A 139 5.22 -7.92 10.50
CA GLU A 139 4.96 -6.57 11.02
C GLU A 139 6.24 -5.74 11.08
N GLY A 140 6.15 -4.43 10.90
CA GLY A 140 7.32 -3.54 10.85
C GLY A 140 8.02 -3.50 9.49
N LEU A 141 7.53 -4.28 8.50
CA LEU A 141 8.04 -4.21 7.15
C LEU A 141 7.65 -2.84 6.58
N ASN A 142 8.65 -1.96 6.62
CA ASN A 142 8.74 -0.60 6.12
C ASN A 142 8.32 -0.47 4.65
N ILE A 143 7.13 -0.90 4.20
CA ILE A 143 6.84 -0.78 2.76
C ILE A 143 6.63 0.68 2.35
N SER A 144 6.58 1.58 3.34
CA SER A 144 6.47 3.03 3.30
C SER A 144 5.31 3.56 2.48
N GLU A 145 4.43 4.22 3.25
CA GLU A 145 3.27 5.02 2.89
C GLU A 145 3.60 6.34 2.18
N ASN A 146 4.85 6.57 1.80
CA ASN A 146 5.21 7.61 0.83
C ASN A 146 5.06 7.05 -0.59
N ASP A 147 3.86 6.52 -0.87
CA ASP A 147 3.49 5.91 -2.13
C ASP A 147 3.70 6.90 -3.28
N VAL A 148 4.63 6.55 -4.18
CA VAL A 148 4.71 7.21 -5.49
C VAL A 148 3.53 6.71 -6.31
N SER A 149 2.44 7.47 -6.29
CA SER A 149 1.35 7.25 -7.23
C SER A 149 1.76 7.73 -8.62
N TYR A 150 1.76 6.83 -9.60
CA TYR A 150 1.73 7.23 -11.00
C TYR A 150 0.31 7.63 -11.35
N GLY A 151 0.08 8.94 -11.45
CA GLY A 151 -1.14 9.52 -11.96
C GLY A 151 -0.92 10.05 -13.37
N ALA A 152 -1.51 9.40 -14.37
CA ALA A 152 -1.63 10.00 -15.70
C ALA A 152 -3.03 10.62 -15.84
N ILE A 153 -3.11 11.94 -15.84
CA ILE A 153 -4.35 12.66 -16.13
C ILE A 153 -4.33 13.06 -17.59
N THR A 154 -5.30 12.54 -18.34
CA THR A 154 -5.58 13.03 -19.69
C THR A 154 -6.67 14.08 -19.60
N ALA A 155 -6.31 15.36 -19.73
CA ALA A 155 -7.27 16.43 -19.92
C ALA A 155 -7.67 16.49 -21.40
N GLY A 156 -8.93 16.12 -21.69
CA GLY A 156 -9.52 16.25 -23.02
C GLY A 156 -10.31 17.55 -23.17
N PRO A 157 -10.60 18.00 -24.41
CA PRO A 157 -11.47 19.14 -24.65
C PRO A 157 -12.85 18.91 -24.01
N CYS A 158 -13.26 19.84 -23.14
CA CYS A 158 -14.60 19.90 -22.57
C CYS A 158 -15.56 20.59 -23.54
N ARG A 159 -16.88 20.34 -23.44
CA ARG A 159 -17.91 21.02 -24.26
C ARG A 159 -17.82 22.56 -24.22
N ILE A 160 -17.24 23.11 -23.16
CA ILE A 160 -17.10 24.55 -22.94
C ILE A 160 -15.84 25.12 -23.65
N TYR A 161 -14.82 24.28 -23.91
CA TYR A 161 -13.53 24.70 -24.46
C TYR A 161 -13.10 23.77 -25.61
N THR A 162 -13.69 23.98 -26.78
CA THR A 162 -13.46 23.15 -27.97
C THR A 162 -12.11 23.34 -28.65
N LYS A 163 -11.33 24.36 -28.24
CA LYS A 163 -10.02 24.70 -28.83
C LYS A 163 -8.82 24.16 -28.04
N LEU A 164 -9.02 23.46 -26.93
CA LEU A 164 -7.89 22.93 -26.15
C LEU A 164 -7.33 21.65 -26.78
N THR A 165 -6.03 21.64 -27.01
CA THR A 165 -5.25 20.45 -27.40
C THR A 165 -5.26 19.46 -26.24
N ARG A 166 -5.47 18.18 -26.52
CA ARG A 166 -5.47 17.11 -25.50
C ARG A 166 -4.09 17.08 -24.81
N LEU A 167 -4.08 17.37 -23.52
CA LEU A 167 -2.86 17.31 -22.71
C LEU A 167 -2.89 16.03 -21.87
N THR A 168 -1.83 15.23 -21.98
CA THR A 168 -1.61 14.09 -21.10
C THR A 168 -0.46 14.47 -20.19
N LEU A 169 -0.76 14.65 -18.91
CA LEU A 169 0.24 14.94 -17.88
C LEU A 169 0.52 13.65 -17.12
N ALA A 170 1.79 13.23 -17.13
CA ALA A 170 2.31 12.18 -16.26
C ALA A 170 3.12 12.87 -15.16
N LEU A 171 2.63 12.80 -13.92
CA LEU A 171 3.39 13.28 -12.76
C LEU A 171 3.99 12.08 -12.03
N ARG A 172 5.27 12.22 -11.65
CA ARG A 172 6.00 11.28 -10.79
C ARG A 172 6.60 12.09 -9.64
N LEU A 173 6.27 11.74 -8.41
CA LEU A 173 6.85 12.33 -7.20
C LEU A 173 7.90 11.35 -6.62
N PRO A 174 9.06 11.80 -6.11
CA PRO A 174 10.10 10.92 -5.60
C PRO A 174 9.71 10.20 -4.29
N GLY A 175 10.19 8.96 -4.10
CA GLY A 175 9.87 8.05 -2.98
C GLY A 175 10.06 6.54 -3.29
N VAL A 176 10.08 6.19 -4.58
CA VAL A 176 10.48 4.93 -5.26
C VAL A 176 9.74 3.61 -4.90
N PRO A 177 9.65 2.66 -5.85
CA PRO A 177 8.40 2.08 -6.37
C PRO A 177 8.32 0.56 -6.24
N LYS A 178 7.11 0.01 -6.18
CA LYS A 178 6.93 -1.44 -6.25
C LYS A 178 6.36 -1.83 -7.59
N MET A 179 6.91 -2.91 -8.17
CA MET A 179 6.29 -3.49 -9.34
C MET A 179 4.84 -3.85 -9.01
N SER A 180 3.97 -3.69 -9.99
CA SER A 180 2.57 -4.11 -9.88
C SER A 180 2.33 -5.33 -10.75
N ILE A 181 1.74 -6.37 -10.18
CA ILE A 181 1.23 -7.53 -10.91
C ILE A 181 -0.25 -7.71 -10.59
N TYR A 182 -1.02 -8.26 -11.51
CA TYR A 182 -2.44 -8.57 -11.27
C TYR A 182 -2.61 -10.05 -10.90
N GLN A 183 -3.60 -10.36 -10.06
CA GLN A 183 -3.96 -11.74 -9.74
C GLN A 183 -4.21 -12.59 -10.99
N GLY A 184 -4.80 -12.01 -12.03
CA GLY A 184 -5.00 -12.67 -13.32
C GLY A 184 -3.69 -13.02 -14.03
N ASP A 185 -2.66 -12.18 -13.91
CA ASP A 185 -1.34 -12.44 -14.47
C ASP A 185 -0.64 -13.55 -13.69
N LEU A 186 -0.76 -13.51 -12.37
CA LEU A 186 -0.22 -14.55 -11.48
C LEU A 186 -0.82 -15.92 -11.78
N LYS A 187 -2.15 -15.99 -11.94
CA LYS A 187 -2.85 -17.22 -12.34
C LYS A 187 -2.36 -17.74 -13.69
N MET A 188 -2.05 -16.84 -14.64
CA MET A 188 -1.51 -17.22 -15.94
C MET A 188 -0.08 -17.76 -15.83
N LEU A 189 0.78 -17.13 -15.03
CA LEU A 189 2.16 -17.55 -14.81
C LEU A 189 2.26 -18.90 -14.09
N LEU A 190 1.38 -19.15 -13.11
CA LEU A 190 1.28 -20.43 -12.42
C LEU A 190 0.62 -21.53 -13.28
N GLY A 191 0.10 -21.18 -14.47
CA GLY A 191 -0.48 -22.11 -15.42
C GLY A 191 -1.71 -22.86 -14.86
N PRO A 192 -1.92 -24.15 -15.20
CA PRO A 192 -3.05 -24.93 -14.68
C PRO A 192 -3.01 -25.10 -13.15
N PHE A 193 -1.85 -24.86 -12.54
CA PHE A 193 -1.66 -24.87 -11.09
C PHE A 193 -2.06 -23.54 -10.43
N GLY A 194 -2.37 -22.47 -11.19
CA GLY A 194 -2.95 -21.24 -10.64
C GLY A 194 -4.39 -21.38 -10.10
N GLY A 195 -4.98 -22.58 -10.21
CA GLY A 195 -6.25 -22.95 -9.56
C GLY A 195 -6.08 -23.32 -8.09
N THR A 196 -7.19 -23.62 -7.41
CA THR A 196 -7.31 -23.91 -5.96
C THR A 196 -6.38 -25.01 -5.41
N ILE A 197 -5.60 -25.70 -6.25
CA ILE A 197 -4.84 -26.91 -5.92
C ILE A 197 -3.31 -26.74 -6.15
N GLY A 198 -2.84 -25.63 -6.76
CA GLY A 198 -1.41 -25.45 -6.98
C GLY A 198 -0.68 -24.59 -5.94
N PRO A 199 0.63 -24.34 -6.16
CA PRO A 199 1.47 -23.64 -5.21
C PRO A 199 0.91 -22.24 -4.96
N GLN A 200 0.60 -21.94 -3.69
CA GLN A 200 0.18 -20.62 -3.28
C GLN A 200 1.41 -19.74 -3.12
N ILE A 201 1.36 -18.55 -3.72
CA ILE A 201 2.45 -17.58 -3.53
C ILE A 201 2.28 -16.97 -2.14
N PRO A 202 3.30 -17.06 -1.28
CA PRO A 202 3.23 -16.51 0.06
C PRO A 202 3.05 -14.99 -0.02
N VAL A 203 2.03 -14.50 0.69
CA VAL A 203 1.85 -13.06 0.89
C VAL A 203 2.71 -12.65 2.07
N ILE A 204 3.68 -11.78 1.83
CA ILE A 204 4.65 -11.35 2.84
C ILE A 204 3.98 -10.45 3.88
N CYS A 205 3.15 -9.53 3.40
CA CYS A 205 2.48 -8.52 4.22
C CYS A 205 1.34 -7.83 3.43
N MET A 206 0.59 -7.00 4.15
CA MET A 206 -0.44 -6.12 3.61
C MET A 206 -0.12 -4.66 3.91
N SER A 207 -0.47 -3.79 2.97
CA SER A 207 -0.45 -2.33 3.20
C SER A 207 -1.78 -1.73 2.79
N THR A 208 -2.23 -0.73 3.52
CA THR A 208 -3.43 0.05 3.18
C THR A 208 -3.00 1.42 2.71
N SER A 209 -3.31 1.75 1.46
CA SER A 209 -3.01 3.07 0.89
C SER A 209 -4.27 3.91 0.85
N GLN A 210 -4.17 5.18 1.25
CA GLN A 210 -5.28 6.13 1.10
C GLN A 210 -5.39 6.57 -0.35
N THR A 211 -6.56 6.37 -0.96
CA THR A 211 -6.85 6.88 -2.31
C THR A 211 -7.98 7.89 -2.25
N CYS A 212 -8.17 8.68 -3.32
CA CYS A 212 -9.32 9.57 -3.43
C CYS A 212 -10.68 8.82 -3.35
N ASN A 213 -10.69 7.50 -3.55
CA ASN A 213 -11.87 6.65 -3.44
C ASN A 213 -11.95 5.89 -2.10
N GLY A 214 -11.15 6.29 -1.11
CA GLY A 214 -11.05 5.63 0.19
C GLY A 214 -9.80 4.76 0.34
N PRO A 215 -9.62 4.14 1.52
CA PRO A 215 -8.51 3.23 1.77
C PRO A 215 -8.61 2.01 0.85
N VAL A 216 -7.46 1.56 0.34
CA VAL A 216 -7.35 0.35 -0.46
C VAL A 216 -6.26 -0.53 0.12
N THR A 217 -6.64 -1.71 0.57
CA THR A 217 -5.70 -2.70 1.09
C THR A 217 -5.12 -3.55 -0.05
N ARG A 218 -3.80 -3.72 -0.05
CA ARG A 218 -3.02 -4.44 -1.06
C ARG A 218 -2.17 -5.53 -0.41
N GLN A 219 -2.04 -6.64 -1.12
CA GLN A 219 -1.14 -7.73 -0.75
C GLN A 219 0.21 -7.52 -1.43
N PHE A 220 1.29 -7.83 -0.73
CA PHE A 220 2.64 -7.82 -1.28
C PHE A 220 3.20 -9.23 -1.31
N ILE A 221 3.76 -9.59 -2.46
CA ILE A 221 4.41 -10.87 -2.70
C ILE A 221 5.86 -10.65 -3.10
N GLU A 222 6.67 -11.70 -2.99
CA GLU A 222 8.02 -11.71 -3.54
C GLU A 222 7.98 -12.35 -4.92
N ILE A 223 8.74 -11.79 -5.85
CA ILE A 223 8.99 -12.42 -7.14
C ILE A 223 10.46 -12.28 -7.51
N GLU A 224 11.00 -13.28 -8.19
CA GLU A 224 12.26 -13.17 -8.91
C GLU A 224 12.00 -12.72 -10.34
N VAL A 225 12.74 -11.71 -10.78
CA VAL A 225 12.63 -11.17 -12.13
C VAL A 225 13.99 -11.03 -12.79
N THR A 226 13.98 -11.06 -14.12
CA THR A 226 15.15 -10.87 -14.96
C THR A 226 14.73 -10.16 -16.25
N ILE A 227 15.66 -9.43 -16.86
CA ILE A 227 15.45 -8.80 -18.17
C ILE A 227 15.93 -9.77 -19.25
N LEU A 228 15.10 -9.97 -20.28
CA LEU A 228 15.45 -10.78 -21.44
C LEU A 228 15.63 -9.89 -22.67
N ASP A 229 16.54 -10.26 -23.57
CA ASP A 229 16.70 -9.60 -24.87
C ASP A 229 15.66 -10.09 -25.90
N GLN A 230 15.75 -9.61 -27.14
CA GLN A 230 14.86 -10.06 -28.24
C GLN A 230 14.98 -11.55 -28.56
N GLY A 231 16.14 -12.15 -28.32
CA GLY A 231 16.40 -13.58 -28.46
C GLY A 231 16.00 -14.42 -27.24
N ARG A 232 15.34 -13.81 -26.23
CA ARG A 232 15.02 -14.42 -24.93
C ARG A 232 16.26 -14.84 -24.12
N GLN A 233 17.43 -14.29 -24.44
CA GLN A 233 18.62 -14.48 -23.63
C GLN A 233 18.56 -13.55 -22.43
N ARG A 234 19.09 -14.06 -21.31
CA ARG A 234 19.09 -13.33 -20.05
C ARG A 234 20.09 -12.18 -20.09
N MET A 235 19.62 -10.96 -19.86
CA MET A 235 20.46 -9.75 -19.81
C MET A 235 20.93 -9.41 -18.39
N THR A 236 20.19 -9.80 -17.37
CA THR A 236 20.51 -9.50 -15.96
C THR A 236 20.42 -10.75 -15.09
N ALA A 237 21.10 -10.80 -13.94
CA ALA A 237 20.87 -11.87 -12.98
C ALA A 237 19.41 -11.89 -12.49
N TRP A 238 18.95 -13.05 -12.02
CA TRP A 238 17.68 -13.11 -11.28
C TRP A 238 17.80 -12.24 -10.05
N THR A 239 16.83 -11.35 -9.87
CA THR A 239 16.79 -10.41 -8.76
C THR A 239 15.46 -10.57 -8.04
N ARG A 240 15.51 -10.82 -6.74
CA ARG A 240 14.35 -10.85 -5.85
C ARG A 240 13.83 -9.45 -5.61
N THR A 241 12.52 -9.27 -5.63
CA THR A 241 11.89 -7.97 -5.45
C THR A 241 10.45 -8.10 -5.00
N THR A 242 9.98 -7.11 -4.24
CA THR A 242 8.61 -7.06 -3.75
C THR A 242 7.67 -6.49 -4.79
N CYS A 243 6.53 -7.16 -4.99
CA CYS A 243 5.52 -6.78 -5.95
C CYS A 243 4.17 -6.58 -5.26
N CYS A 244 3.50 -5.47 -5.61
CA CYS A 244 2.11 -5.21 -5.23
C CYS A 244 1.18 -6.07 -6.08
N LEU A 245 0.38 -6.91 -5.42
CA LEU A 245 -0.61 -7.77 -6.06
C LEU A 245 -1.96 -7.05 -6.15
N ASN A 246 -2.31 -6.64 -7.36
CA ASN A 246 -3.57 -6.00 -7.68
C ASN A 246 -4.67 -7.04 -7.92
N PRO A 247 -5.90 -6.82 -7.41
CA PRO A 247 -7.00 -7.76 -7.58
C PRO A 247 -7.49 -7.81 -9.03
N GLY A 248 -7.96 -9.00 -9.44
CA GLY A 248 -8.56 -9.22 -10.76
C GLY A 248 -7.56 -9.27 -11.92
N SER A 249 -8.02 -8.95 -13.12
CA SER A 249 -7.21 -8.92 -14.35
C SER A 249 -6.86 -7.48 -14.73
N TRP A 250 -5.67 -7.30 -15.31
CA TRP A 250 -5.28 -6.01 -15.89
C TRP A 250 -6.28 -5.56 -16.96
N LYS A 251 -6.52 -4.25 -17.01
CA LYS A 251 -7.40 -3.60 -17.99
C LYS A 251 -6.66 -2.47 -18.69
N TYR A 252 -7.08 -2.17 -19.92
CA TYR A 252 -6.59 -0.98 -20.62
C TYR A 252 -6.82 0.27 -19.75
N LYS A 253 -5.76 1.07 -19.54
CA LYS A 253 -5.69 2.23 -18.62
C LYS A 253 -5.72 1.94 -17.11
N SER A 254 -5.54 0.68 -16.71
CA SER A 254 -5.23 0.36 -15.32
C SER A 254 -3.73 0.59 -15.02
N ILE A 255 -3.30 0.30 -13.80
CA ILE A 255 -1.91 0.47 -13.37
C ILE A 255 -1.01 -0.35 -14.31
N PRO A 256 0.10 0.22 -14.82
CA PRO A 256 1.04 -0.52 -15.66
C PRO A 256 1.54 -1.81 -14.99
N ARG A 257 1.66 -2.89 -15.78
CA ARG A 257 2.17 -4.19 -15.31
C ARG A 257 3.68 -4.16 -15.22
N LEU A 258 4.22 -4.73 -14.15
CA LEU A 258 5.66 -4.91 -13.91
C LEU A 258 6.46 -3.61 -14.14
N ASP A 259 5.78 -2.47 -13.96
CA ASP A 259 6.37 -1.15 -14.03
C ASP A 259 6.88 -0.80 -12.64
N GLY A 260 8.09 -0.26 -12.56
CA GLY A 260 8.80 -0.11 -11.31
C GLY A 260 10.26 0.26 -11.52
N PRO A 261 11.00 0.43 -10.42
CA PRO A 261 12.36 0.92 -10.49
C PRO A 261 13.29 -0.15 -11.00
N ILE A 262 12.91 -1.43 -11.08
CA ILE A 262 13.91 -2.46 -11.30
C ILE A 262 14.62 -2.27 -12.65
N VAL A 263 13.89 -1.81 -13.66
CA VAL A 263 14.46 -1.42 -14.95
C VAL A 263 15.35 -0.19 -14.77
N HIS A 264 14.96 0.76 -13.93
CA HIS A 264 15.77 1.92 -13.60
C HIS A 264 17.03 1.53 -12.82
N ASP A 265 16.93 0.88 -11.67
CA ASP A 265 18.04 0.47 -10.80
C ASP A 265 19.01 -0.48 -11.51
N LEU A 266 18.51 -1.40 -12.35
CA LEU A 266 19.38 -2.27 -13.15
C LEU A 266 20.05 -1.54 -14.32
N LEU A 267 19.40 -0.55 -14.95
CA LEU A 267 19.94 0.14 -16.13
C LEU A 267 20.68 1.45 -15.83
N TYR A 268 20.43 2.11 -14.69
CA TYR A 268 21.13 3.35 -14.29
C TYR A 268 22.55 3.07 -13.82
N VAL A 269 22.84 1.85 -13.34
CA VAL A 269 24.21 1.42 -13.04
C VAL A 269 25.04 1.26 -14.32
N ALA A 270 24.40 1.11 -15.49
CA ALA A 270 25.09 0.95 -16.77
C ALA A 270 25.54 2.28 -17.41
N SER A 271 25.22 3.44 -16.82
CA SER A 271 25.46 4.76 -17.43
C SER A 271 26.36 5.69 -16.62
N ALA A 272 27.15 5.20 -15.65
CA ALA A 272 28.25 6.00 -15.12
C ALA A 272 29.37 6.09 -16.18
N PRO A 273 29.60 7.25 -16.83
CA PRO A 273 30.80 7.40 -17.65
C PRO A 273 32.02 7.32 -16.73
N ASP A 274 33.03 6.56 -17.14
CA ASP A 274 34.35 6.61 -16.54
C ASP A 274 34.86 8.06 -16.60
N ASN A 275 35.12 8.67 -15.44
CA ASN A 275 35.85 9.93 -15.31
C ASN A 275 37.35 9.67 -15.20
#